data_AF-A0A1L5PT77-F1
#
_entry.id   AF-A0A1L5PT77-F1
#
_cell.length_a   1.000
_cell.length_b   1.000
_cell.length_c   1.000
_cell.angle_alpha   90.00
_cell.angle_beta   90.00
_cell.angle_gamma   90.00
#
_symmetry.space_group_name_H-M   'P 1'
#
loop_
_entity.id
_entity.type
_entity.pdbx_description
1 polymer ?
#
loop_
_entity_poly.entity_id
_entity_poly.type
_entity_poly.pdbx_seq_one_letter_code
_entity_poly.pdbx_strand_id
1 'polypeptide(L)' 'MTKQSKILPPDHPAYTESIEAMRRYHEAQDTGAPAIEVERLRLIAESLFQTVTDYQMRAFGHGGGTTH' A
#
# COMPACT_ATOMS: atom_id res chain seq x y z
N MET A 1 -13.91 -14.41 -9.95
CA MET A 1 -12.90 -13.44 -10.41
C MET A 1 -11.61 -13.72 -9.66
N THR A 2 -10.67 -14.41 -10.30
CA THR A 2 -9.36 -14.75 -9.73
C THR A 2 -8.55 -13.47 -9.58
N LYS A 3 -8.44 -12.96 -8.34
CA LYS A 3 -7.54 -11.87 -8.00
C LYS A 3 -6.12 -12.44 -8.14
N GLN A 4 -5.52 -12.24 -9.31
CA GLN A 4 -4.14 -12.65 -9.57
C GLN A 4 -3.26 -11.93 -8.55
N SER A 5 -2.85 -12.66 -7.52
CA SER A 5 -1.81 -12.23 -6.59
C SER A 5 -0.51 -12.14 -7.37
N LYS A 6 -0.31 -11.00 -8.01
CA LYS A 6 0.98 -10.62 -8.58
C LYS A 6 1.92 -10.47 -7.40
N ILE A 7 2.81 -11.45 -7.28
CA ILE A 7 3.94 -11.42 -6.36
C ILE A 7 4.71 -10.14 -6.70
N LEU A 8 4.73 -9.19 -5.77
CA LEU A 8 5.42 -7.91 -5.95
C LEU A 8 6.88 -8.12 -5.52
N PRO A 9 7.91 -7.91 -6.34
CA PRO A 9 9.31 -7.90 -5.89
C PRO A 9 9.63 -6.75 -4.90
N PRO A 10 10.77 -6.75 -4.20
CA PRO A 10 11.18 -5.67 -3.31
C PRO A 10 11.33 -4.31 -4.01
N ASP A 11 11.73 -4.33 -5.29
CA ASP A 11 11.78 -3.15 -6.18
C ASP A 11 10.40 -2.82 -6.79
N HIS A 12 9.31 -3.30 -6.21
CA HIS A 12 8.00 -3.07 -6.78
C HIS A 12 7.61 -1.60 -6.66
N PRO A 13 7.17 -0.96 -7.76
CA PRO A 13 6.77 0.45 -7.76
C PRO A 13 5.70 0.79 -6.71
N ALA A 14 4.93 -0.21 -6.26
CA ALA A 14 3.94 -0.09 -5.19
C ALA A 14 4.50 0.50 -3.88
N TYR A 15 5.77 0.27 -3.55
CA TYR A 15 6.38 0.88 -2.35
C TYR A 15 6.58 2.40 -2.54
N THR A 16 7.15 2.81 -3.67
CA THR A 16 7.29 4.22 -4.01
C THR A 16 5.92 4.91 -4.13
N GLU A 17 4.96 4.24 -4.78
CA GLU A 17 3.60 4.75 -4.94
C GLU A 17 2.87 4.92 -3.61
N SER A 18 3.06 4.01 -2.64
CA SER A 18 2.45 4.14 -1.30
C SER A 18 3.04 5.33 -0.53
N ILE A 19 4.36 5.53 -0.58
CA ILE A 19 5.02 6.67 0.05
C ILE A 19 4.57 7.99 -0.61
N GLU A 20 4.50 8.05 -1.94
CA GLU A 20 4.01 9.24 -2.64
C GLU A 20 2.54 9.55 -2.33
N ALA A 21 1.68 8.52 -2.27
CA ALA A 21 0.27 8.70 -1.93
C ALA A 21 0.09 9.26 -0.52
N MET A 22 0.88 8.78 0.45
CA MET A 22 0.90 9.31 1.81
C MET A 22 1.37 10.76 1.87
N ARG A 23 2.40 11.10 1.09
CA ARG A 23 2.89 12.48 1.02
C ARG A 23 1.80 13.41 0.51
N ARG A 24 1.16 13.06 -0.61
CA ARG A 24 0.08 13.86 -1.21
C ARG A 24 -1.13 14.00 -0.28
N TYR A 25 -1.49 12.94 0.44
CA TYR A 25 -2.56 13.00 1.45
C TYR A 25 -2.25 13.98 2.58
N HIS A 26 -1.01 13.98 3.11
CA HIS A 26 -0.61 14.94 4.13
C HIS A 26 -0.50 16.37 3.58
N GLU A 27 0.05 16.55 2.38
CA GLU A 27 0.10 17.86 1.70
C GLU A 27 -1.30 18.42 1.48
N ALA A 28 -2.27 17.59 1.08
CA ALA A 28 -3.67 18.01 0.90
C ALA A 28 -4.34 18.41 2.24
N GLN A 29 -4.01 17.74 3.34
CA GLN A 29 -4.50 18.13 4.66
C GLN A 29 -3.88 19.44 5.15
N ASP A 30 -2.57 19.60 4.98
CA ASP A 30 -1.81 20.78 5.42
C ASP A 30 -2.23 22.04 4.64
N THR A 31 -2.46 21.90 3.34
CA THR A 31 -2.91 22.99 2.47
C THR A 31 -4.41 23.31 2.61
N GLY A 32 -5.15 22.54 3.42
CA GLY A 32 -6.59 22.72 3.58
C GLY A 32 -7.38 22.42 2.31
N ALA A 33 -6.91 21.45 1.50
CA ALA A 33 -7.57 21.03 0.29
C ALA A 33 -9.01 20.54 0.56
N PRO A 34 -9.90 20.53 -0.45
CA PRO A 34 -11.27 20.08 -0.27
C PRO A 34 -11.35 18.68 0.34
N ALA A 35 -12.29 18.48 1.26
CA ALA A 35 -12.45 17.19 1.95
C ALA A 35 -12.61 16.01 0.98
N ILE A 36 -13.24 16.22 -0.18
CA ILE A 36 -13.39 15.18 -1.21
C ILE A 36 -12.04 14.74 -1.81
N GLU A 37 -11.09 15.67 -1.93
CA GLU A 37 -9.76 15.40 -2.47
C GLU A 37 -8.88 14.68 -1.43
N VAL A 38 -8.95 15.14 -0.18
CA VAL A 38 -8.30 14.49 0.97
C VAL A 38 -8.79 13.06 1.14
N GLU A 39 -10.10 12.82 1.08
CA GLU A 39 -10.68 11.48 1.21
C GLU A 39 -10.31 10.58 0.02
N ARG A 40 -10.25 11.12 -1.20
CA ARG A 40 -9.76 10.37 -2.36
C ARG A 40 -8.31 9.93 -2.18
N LEU A 41 -7.44 10.83 -1.72
CA LEU A 41 -6.03 10.52 -1.46
C LEU A 41 -5.87 9.50 -0.34
N ARG A 42 -6.70 9.58 0.70
CA ARG A 42 -6.76 8.59 1.78
C ARG A 42 -7.07 7.19 1.26
N LEU A 43 -8.12 7.03 0.45
CA LEU A 43 -8.51 5.73 -0.12
C LEU A 43 -7.41 5.13 -1.01
N ILE A 44 -6.70 5.98 -1.77
CA ILE A 44 -5.57 5.55 -2.59
C ILE A 44 -4.43 5.06 -1.70
N ALA A 45 -4.07 5.82 -0.67
CA ALA A 45 -3.01 5.44 0.28
C ALA A 45 -3.35 4.11 0.99
N GLU A 46 -4.59 3.95 1.46
CA GLU A 46 -5.05 2.74 2.15
C GLU A 46 -4.98 1.49 1.25
N SER A 47 -5.43 1.60 -0.01
CA SER A 47 -5.35 0.52 -0.99
C SER A 47 -3.90 0.10 -1.27
N LEU A 48 -2.99 1.07 -1.37
CA LEU A 48 -1.57 0.81 -1.59
C LEU A 48 -0.91 0.17 -0.36
N PHE A 49 -1.24 0.60 0.86
CA PHE A 49 -0.77 -0.07 2.07
C PHE A 49 -1.26 -1.50 2.20
N GLN A 50 -2.52 -1.77 1.85
CA GLN A 50 -3.03 -3.14 1.84
C GLN A 50 -2.23 -4.03 0.87
N THR A 51 -1.85 -3.46 -0.27
CA THR A 51 -1.03 -4.14 -1.29
C THR A 51 0.40 -4.42 -0.79
N VAL A 52 1.03 -3.46 -0.11
CA VAL A 52 2.35 -3.64 0.52
C VAL A 52 2.29 -4.64 1.68
N THR A 53 1.22 -4.62 2.47
CA THR A 53 1.02 -5.55 3.60
C THR A 53 0.83 -6.98 3.10
N ASP A 54 0.04 -7.19 2.04
CA ASP A 54 -0.10 -8.50 1.38
C ASP A 54 1.25 -9.00 0.86
N TYR A 55 2.07 -8.11 0.28
CA TYR A 55 3.44 -8.43 -0.11
C TYR A 55 4.30 -8.85 1.08
N GLN A 56 4.36 -8.05 2.16
CA GLN A 56 5.15 -8.37 3.33
C GLN A 56 4.73 -9.71 3.95
N MET A 57 3.43 -9.96 4.09
CA MET A 57 2.93 -11.25 4.57
C MET A 57 3.33 -12.41 3.66
N ARG A 58 3.37 -12.21 2.34
CA ARG A 58 3.77 -13.27 1.41
C ARG A 58 5.28 -13.46 1.32
N ALA A 59 6.06 -12.40 1.44
CA ALA A 59 7.52 -12.42 1.42
C ALA A 59 8.09 -13.00 2.72
N PHE A 60 7.51 -12.64 3.88
CA PHE A 60 7.96 -13.09 5.20
C PHE A 60 7.18 -14.32 5.73
N GLY A 61 6.00 -14.62 5.16
CA GLY A 61 5.18 -15.78 5.53
C GLY A 61 5.70 -17.14 5.03
N HIS A 62 6.80 -17.18 4.28
CA HIS A 62 7.48 -18.44 3.92
C HIS A 62 8.62 -18.81 4.89
N GLY A 63 8.67 -18.19 6.08
CA GLY A 63 9.61 -18.53 7.16
C GLY A 63 9.03 -19.34 8.32
N GLY A 64 7.79 -19.82 8.21
CA GLY A 64 7.05 -20.48 9.30
C GLY A 64 6.86 -21.99 9.17
N GLY A 65 7.68 -22.67 8.35
CA GLY A 65 7.72 -24.13 8.32
C GLY A 65 8.57 -24.68 9.46
N THR A 66 8.23 -24.39 10.72
CA THR A 66 8.69 -25.23 11.82
C THR A 66 7.93 -26.54 11.74
N THR A 67 8.64 -27.59 11.35
CA THR A 67 8.28 -28.99 11.58
C THR A 67 7.73 -29.13 13.00
N HIS A 68 6.47 -29.54 13.13
CA HIS A 68 5.91 -30.03 14.39
C HIS A 68 5.00 -31.22 14.10
#